data_AF-A0A484ZQ34-F1
#
_entry.id   AF-A0A484ZQ34-F1
#
_cell.length_a   1.000
_cell.length_b   1.000
_cell.length_c   1.000
_cell.angle_alpha   90.00
_cell.angle_beta   90.00
_cell.angle_gamma   90.00
#
_symmetry.space_group_name_H-M   'P 1'
#
loop_
_entity.id
_entity.type
_entity.pdbx_description
1 polymer ?
#
loop_
_entity_poly.entity_id
_entity_poly.type
_entity_poly.pdbx_seq_one_letter_code
_entity_poly.pdbx_strand_id
1 'polypeptide(L)'
;MYSADFCSFVDMTGLTEELCGRSRPIHFRGVCTVVSKLFNIVQPDKAYFGQKDAQQLAVIRRMVRDLNIDVEIIGCPIIREHDGLAKSSRNSYLNREQRQAALCLYRAIKLSQQLMQDGERDCQRISAQMTALIEQEPLAKIDYISIVDADTLSPVEGINRSVLCAIAVYIGKTRLIDNIVFDI
;
A
#
# COMPACT_ATOMS: atom_id res chain seq x y z
N MET A 1 -3.60 8.09 -25.30
CA MET A 1 -3.85 7.02 -24.31
C MET A 1 -5.23 6.40 -24.46
N TYR A 2 -6.33 7.17 -24.43
CA TYR A 2 -7.70 6.67 -24.56
C TYR A 2 -8.44 7.41 -25.67
N SER A 3 -8.95 6.69 -26.67
CA SER A 3 -9.83 7.22 -27.72
C SER A 3 -11.26 7.40 -27.19
N ALA A 4 -12.10 8.15 -27.90
CA ALA A 4 -13.47 8.42 -27.49
C ALA A 4 -14.35 7.16 -27.37
N ASP A 5 -14.00 6.11 -28.10
CA ASP A 5 -14.67 4.80 -28.19
C ASP A 5 -13.95 3.68 -27.40
N PHE A 6 -13.01 4.03 -26.51
CA PHE A 6 -12.26 3.06 -25.72
C PHE A 6 -13.17 2.23 -24.80
N CYS A 7 -13.22 0.91 -25.00
CA CYS A 7 -14.11 -0.01 -24.26
C CYS A 7 -13.43 -1.26 -23.67
N SER A 8 -12.10 -1.36 -23.76
CA SER A 8 -11.33 -2.50 -23.21
C SER A 8 -10.78 -2.20 -21.82
N PHE A 9 -10.62 -3.21 -20.97
CA PHE A 9 -9.97 -3.08 -19.67
C PHE A 9 -9.26 -4.36 -19.25
N VAL A 10 -8.33 -4.23 -18.31
CA VAL A 10 -7.64 -5.34 -17.64
C VAL A 10 -8.02 -5.29 -16.16
N ASP A 11 -8.43 -6.42 -15.60
CA ASP A 11 -8.84 -6.56 -14.21
C ASP A 11 -8.44 -7.94 -13.67
N MET A 12 -8.51 -8.12 -12.34
CA MET A 12 -8.29 -9.42 -11.69
C MET A 12 -9.17 -9.54 -10.44
N THR A 13 -9.43 -10.77 -10.01
CA THR A 13 -10.13 -11.08 -8.74
C THR A 13 -9.12 -11.37 -7.62
N GLY A 14 -9.58 -11.30 -6.37
CA GLY A 14 -8.76 -11.58 -5.19
C GLY A 14 -7.92 -10.39 -4.71
N LEU A 15 -6.71 -10.19 -5.26
CA LEU A 15 -5.75 -9.17 -4.78
C LEU A 15 -6.30 -7.73 -4.76
N THR A 16 -7.31 -7.46 -5.59
CA THR A 16 -7.94 -6.15 -5.78
C THR A 16 -9.16 -5.93 -4.90
N GLU A 17 -9.60 -6.94 -4.15
CA GLU A 17 -10.82 -6.90 -3.33
C GLU A 17 -10.54 -6.46 -1.88
N GLU A 18 -9.27 -6.52 -1.45
CA GLU A 18 -8.83 -6.16 -0.10
C GLU A 18 -8.18 -4.77 -0.03
N LEU A 19 -7.83 -4.31 1.18
CA LEU A 19 -7.04 -3.10 1.45
C LEU A 19 -7.57 -1.85 0.70
N CYS A 20 -6.73 -1.18 -0.11
CA CYS A 20 -7.13 -0.01 -0.88
C CYS A 20 -8.19 -0.33 -1.93
N GLY A 21 -8.29 -1.57 -2.39
CA GLY A 21 -9.28 -2.02 -3.37
C GLY A 21 -10.69 -1.97 -2.81
N ARG A 22 -10.85 -2.41 -1.56
CA ARG A 22 -12.12 -2.33 -0.82
C ARG A 22 -12.64 -0.90 -0.68
N SER A 23 -11.77 0.04 -0.31
CA SER A 23 -12.15 1.46 -0.16
C SER A 23 -12.19 2.21 -1.49
N ARG A 24 -11.73 1.62 -2.60
CA ARG A 24 -11.64 2.27 -3.93
C ARG A 24 -12.06 1.29 -5.03
N PRO A 25 -13.38 1.07 -5.19
CA PRO A 25 -13.91 0.25 -6.28
C PRO A 25 -13.32 0.70 -7.61
N ILE A 26 -13.06 -0.25 -8.51
CA ILE A 26 -12.48 -0.05 -9.86
C ILE A 26 -11.07 0.57 -9.93
N HIS A 27 -10.44 0.92 -8.80
CA HIS A 27 -9.12 1.58 -8.84
C HIS A 27 -8.06 0.72 -9.54
N PHE A 28 -7.95 -0.56 -9.15
CA PHE A 28 -6.95 -1.45 -9.72
C PHE A 28 -7.26 -1.86 -11.17
N ARG A 29 -8.52 -1.92 -11.59
CA ARG A 29 -8.87 -2.03 -13.01
C ARG A 29 -8.24 -0.90 -13.83
N GLY A 30 -8.36 0.34 -13.35
CA GLY A 30 -7.75 1.51 -13.99
C GLY A 30 -6.22 1.40 -14.06
N VAL A 31 -5.60 0.97 -12.96
CA VAL A 31 -4.14 0.76 -12.87
C VAL A 31 -3.67 -0.34 -13.83
N CYS A 32 -4.26 -1.53 -13.77
CA CYS A 32 -3.92 -2.65 -14.64
C CYS A 32 -4.10 -2.28 -16.12
N THR A 33 -5.19 -1.60 -16.45
CA THR A 33 -5.47 -1.16 -17.82
C THR A 33 -4.43 -0.18 -18.33
N VAL A 34 -4.11 0.88 -17.58
CA VAL A 34 -3.14 1.88 -18.03
C VAL A 34 -1.72 1.30 -18.10
N VAL A 35 -1.32 0.50 -17.11
CA VAL A 35 0.02 -0.09 -17.07
C VAL A 35 0.21 -1.13 -18.18
N SER A 36 -0.80 -1.97 -18.45
CA SER A 36 -0.75 -2.92 -19.58
C SER A 36 -0.56 -2.19 -20.91
N LYS A 37 -1.28 -1.07 -21.11
CA LYS A 37 -1.09 -0.24 -22.31
C LYS A 37 0.33 0.33 -22.38
N LEU A 38 0.88 0.82 -21.27
CA LEU A 38 2.23 1.38 -21.23
C LEU A 38 3.30 0.30 -21.50
N PHE A 39 3.15 -0.91 -20.98
CA PHE A 39 4.07 -2.02 -21.29
C PHE A 39 4.04 -2.39 -22.77
N ASN A 40 2.86 -2.42 -23.40
CA ASN A 40 2.77 -2.67 -24.85
C ASN A 40 3.36 -1.53 -25.70
N ILE A 41 3.32 -0.29 -25.22
CA ILE A 41 3.84 0.88 -25.94
C ILE A 41 5.37 0.99 -25.79
N VAL A 42 5.88 0.82 -24.57
CA VAL A 42 7.28 1.06 -24.23
C VAL A 42 8.14 -0.18 -24.41
N GLN A 43 7.56 -1.38 -24.23
CA GLN A 43 8.26 -2.67 -24.25
C GLN A 43 9.55 -2.68 -23.39
N PRO A 44 9.47 -2.33 -22.09
CA PRO A 44 10.65 -2.24 -21.25
C PRO A 44 11.14 -3.63 -20.80
N ASP A 45 12.45 -3.84 -20.68
CA ASP A 45 12.96 -5.06 -20.03
C ASP A 45 12.63 -5.08 -18.53
N LYS A 46 12.65 -3.89 -17.90
CA LYS A 46 12.40 -3.72 -16.46
C LYS A 46 11.50 -2.53 -16.18
N ALA A 47 10.59 -2.68 -15.23
CA ALA A 47 9.73 -1.60 -14.74
C ALA A 47 9.82 -1.47 -13.21
N TYR A 48 9.94 -0.22 -12.74
CA TYR A 48 10.25 0.10 -11.35
C TYR A 48 9.03 0.69 -10.64
N PHE A 49 8.63 0.09 -9.52
CA PHE A 49 7.47 0.50 -8.74
C PHE A 49 7.85 0.62 -7.26
N GLY A 50 7.41 1.68 -6.60
CA GLY A 50 7.70 1.91 -5.19
C GLY A 50 6.91 0.98 -4.26
N GLN A 51 7.57 0.41 -3.26
CA GLN A 51 6.97 -0.44 -2.22
C GLN A 51 5.95 0.30 -1.35
N LYS A 52 5.94 1.64 -1.38
CA LYS A 52 4.93 2.44 -0.67
C LYS A 52 3.51 2.08 -1.12
N ASP A 53 3.33 1.79 -2.40
CA ASP A 53 2.08 1.30 -2.96
C ASP A 53 2.13 -0.24 -3.05
N ALA A 54 2.37 -0.92 -1.94
CA ALA A 54 2.63 -2.37 -1.88
C ALA A 54 1.55 -3.20 -2.59
N GLN A 55 0.27 -2.87 -2.39
CA GLN A 55 -0.83 -3.56 -3.08
C GLN A 55 -0.77 -3.36 -4.60
N GLN A 56 -0.42 -2.16 -5.08
CA GLN A 56 -0.24 -1.91 -6.51
C GLN A 56 0.92 -2.74 -7.06
N LEU A 57 2.05 -2.79 -6.36
CA LEU A 57 3.20 -3.59 -6.75
C LEU A 57 2.83 -5.09 -6.87
N ALA A 58 2.09 -5.62 -5.89
CA ALA A 58 1.62 -7.01 -5.91
C ALA A 58 0.64 -7.27 -7.08
N VAL A 59 -0.33 -6.37 -7.28
CA VAL A 59 -1.28 -6.42 -8.40
C VAL A 59 -0.55 -6.41 -9.74
N ILE A 60 0.42 -5.50 -9.95
CA ILE A 60 1.18 -5.44 -11.20
C ILE A 60 2.04 -6.70 -11.41
N ARG A 61 2.71 -7.20 -10.36
CA ARG A 61 3.46 -8.47 -10.43
C ARG A 61 2.57 -9.63 -10.84
N ARG A 62 1.38 -9.76 -10.24
CA ARG A 62 0.42 -10.80 -10.59
C ARG A 62 -0.06 -10.66 -12.03
N MET A 63 -0.43 -9.45 -12.45
CA MET A 63 -0.88 -9.17 -13.82
C MET A 63 0.19 -9.56 -14.85
N VAL A 64 1.45 -9.19 -14.61
CA VAL A 64 2.57 -9.53 -15.50
C VAL A 64 2.76 -11.03 -15.63
N ARG A 65 2.75 -11.75 -14.49
CA ARG A 65 2.80 -13.22 -14.48
C ARG A 65 1.63 -13.83 -15.24
N ASP A 66 0.40 -13.43 -14.92
CA ASP A 66 -0.82 -14.09 -15.40
C ASP A 66 -1.05 -13.87 -16.89
N LEU A 67 -0.63 -12.70 -17.40
CA LEU A 67 -0.78 -12.34 -18.81
C LEU A 67 0.49 -12.63 -19.63
N ASN A 68 1.49 -13.29 -19.04
CA ASN A 68 2.78 -13.61 -19.68
C ASN A 68 3.44 -12.37 -20.32
N ILE A 69 3.40 -11.25 -19.61
CA ILE A 69 4.04 -10.00 -20.07
C ILE A 69 5.54 -10.12 -19.80
N ASP A 70 6.36 -9.95 -20.84
CA ASP A 70 7.82 -10.07 -20.76
C ASP A 70 8.46 -8.78 -20.20
N VAL A 71 8.21 -8.51 -18.92
CA VAL A 71 8.74 -7.34 -18.19
C VAL A 71 9.12 -7.76 -16.77
N GLU A 72 10.34 -7.48 -16.34
CA GLU A 72 10.76 -7.69 -14.95
C GLU A 72 10.25 -6.56 -14.03
N ILE A 73 9.51 -6.90 -12.97
CA ILE A 73 8.96 -5.91 -12.02
C ILE A 73 9.84 -5.73 -10.78
N ILE A 74 10.52 -4.59 -10.73
CA ILE A 74 11.43 -4.21 -9.64
C ILE A 74 10.70 -3.38 -8.59
N GLY A 75 10.67 -3.89 -7.35
CA GLY A 75 10.15 -3.17 -6.20
C GLY A 75 11.23 -2.28 -5.58
N CYS A 76 10.97 -0.97 -5.49
CA CYS A 76 11.90 0.00 -4.92
C CYS A 76 11.54 0.34 -3.47
N PRO A 77 12.52 0.46 -2.55
CA PRO A 77 12.28 0.80 -1.15
C PRO A 77 11.46 2.09 -0.94
N ILE A 78 10.73 2.15 0.17
CA ILE A 78 10.02 3.36 0.58
C ILE A 78 11.04 4.44 0.94
N ILE A 79 11.11 5.49 0.11
CA ILE A 79 11.88 6.69 0.44
C ILE A 79 11.06 7.54 1.41
N ARG A 80 11.70 7.94 2.51
CA ARG A 80 11.09 8.74 3.58
C ARG A 80 11.71 10.14 3.62
N GLU A 81 10.95 11.09 4.14
CA GLU A 81 11.47 12.38 4.59
C GLU A 81 12.35 12.18 5.84
N HIS A 82 13.12 13.20 6.22
CA HIS A 82 14.04 13.14 7.37
C HIS A 82 13.35 12.78 8.70
N ASP A 83 12.06 13.08 8.83
CA ASP A 83 11.22 12.80 10.01
C ASP A 83 10.47 11.46 9.91
N GLY A 84 10.72 10.68 8.84
CA GLY A 84 10.19 9.33 8.64
C GLY A 84 8.89 9.26 7.84
N LEU A 85 8.24 10.39 7.52
CA LEU A 85 7.04 10.35 6.69
C LEU A 85 7.38 9.80 5.29
N ALA A 86 6.61 8.82 4.80
CA ALA A 86 6.80 8.31 3.44
C ALA A 86 6.63 9.43 2.40
N LYS A 87 7.56 9.54 1.45
CA LYS A 87 7.48 10.56 0.41
C LYS A 87 6.23 10.36 -0.44
N SER A 88 5.53 11.45 -0.70
CA SER A 88 4.26 11.46 -1.41
C SER A 88 4.05 12.82 -2.06
N SER A 89 3.64 12.85 -3.32
CA SER A 89 3.17 14.11 -3.94
C SER A 89 2.02 14.73 -3.13
N ARG A 90 1.17 13.90 -2.51
CA ARG A 90 0.08 14.32 -1.64
C ARG A 90 0.53 15.00 -0.34
N ASN A 91 1.80 14.88 0.06
CA ASN A 91 2.30 15.60 1.23
C ASN A 91 2.23 17.13 1.03
N SER A 92 2.24 17.60 -0.22
CA SER A 92 2.08 19.02 -0.57
C SER A 92 0.69 19.57 -0.25
N TYR A 93 -0.31 18.72 -0.03
CA TYR A 93 -1.67 19.13 0.32
C TYR A 93 -1.85 19.40 1.82
N LEU A 94 -0.87 19.00 2.63
CA LEU A 94 -0.91 19.16 4.08
C LEU A 94 -0.47 20.57 4.44
N ASN A 95 -1.26 21.25 5.26
CA ASN A 95 -0.77 22.43 5.96
C ASN A 95 0.27 22.02 7.04
N ARG A 96 0.88 23.01 7.72
CA ARG A 96 1.93 22.76 8.72
C ARG A 96 1.48 21.83 9.85
N GLU A 97 0.27 22.01 10.36
CA GLU A 97 -0.29 21.22 11.46
C GLU A 97 -0.58 19.79 11.01
N GLN A 98 -1.27 19.64 9.87
CA GLN A 98 -1.54 18.35 9.23
C GLN A 98 -0.25 17.58 8.89
N ARG A 99 0.81 18.29 8.50
CA ARG A 99 2.11 17.66 8.19
C ARG A 99 2.78 17.07 9.44
N GLN A 100 2.58 17.68 10.60
CA GLN A 100 3.05 17.13 11.88
C GLN A 100 2.17 15.97 12.32
N ALA A 101 0.84 16.11 12.22
CA ALA A 101 -0.11 15.04 12.51
C ALA A 101 0.14 13.77 11.68
N ALA A 102 0.51 13.92 10.40
CA ALA A 102 0.82 12.82 9.50
C ALA A 102 1.97 11.91 9.98
N LEU A 103 2.80 12.35 10.93
CA LEU A 103 3.84 11.51 11.51
C LEU A 103 3.28 10.36 12.37
N CYS A 104 1.99 10.40 12.74
CA CYS A 104 1.35 9.27 13.42
C CYS A 104 1.39 7.98 12.59
N LEU A 105 1.37 8.06 11.25
CA LEU A 105 1.49 6.91 10.36
C LEU A 105 2.84 6.21 10.55
N TYR A 106 3.93 6.97 10.52
CA TYR A 106 5.28 6.42 10.67
C TYR A 106 5.49 5.84 12.07
N ARG A 107 4.99 6.53 13.11
CA ARG A 107 5.05 6.05 14.49
C ARG A 107 4.28 4.73 14.66
N ALA A 108 3.09 4.60 14.05
CA ALA A 108 2.31 3.38 14.09
C ALA A 108 3.01 2.21 13.38
N ILE A 109 3.61 2.45 12.21
CA ILE A 109 4.42 1.44 11.49
C ILE A 109 5.65 1.02 12.31
N LYS A 110 6.29 1.95 13.02
CA LYS A 110 7.41 1.61 13.91
C LYS A 110 6.97 0.83 15.13
N LEU A 111 5.81 1.16 15.69
CA LEU A 111 5.22 0.40 16.79
C LEU A 111 4.92 -1.04 16.36
N SER A 112 4.30 -1.25 15.19
CA SER A 112 4.01 -2.61 14.71
C SER A 112 5.27 -3.41 14.47
N GLN A 113 6.30 -2.80 13.86
CA GLN A 113 7.61 -3.42 13.69
C GLN A 113 8.22 -3.85 15.03
N GLN A 114 8.19 -2.97 16.03
CA GLN A 114 8.74 -3.27 17.36
C GLN A 114 7.99 -4.41 18.04
N LEU A 115 6.66 -4.39 18.05
CA LEU A 115 5.84 -5.46 18.64
C LEU A 115 6.14 -6.82 17.99
N MET A 116 6.26 -6.85 16.67
CA MET A 116 6.63 -8.07 15.93
C MET A 116 8.05 -8.53 16.28
N GLN A 117 9.01 -7.61 16.44
CA GLN A 117 10.37 -7.96 16.87
C GLN A 117 10.40 -8.52 18.29
N ASP A 118 9.57 -7.99 19.18
CA ASP A 118 9.46 -8.41 20.59
C ASP A 118 8.68 -9.72 20.80
N GLY A 119 8.22 -10.35 19.72
CA GLY A 119 7.58 -11.66 19.77
C GLY A 119 6.05 -11.65 19.71
N GLU A 120 5.41 -10.49 19.56
CA GLU A 120 3.96 -10.45 19.32
C GLU A 120 3.65 -11.06 17.95
N ARG A 121 2.67 -11.96 17.90
CA ARG A 121 2.28 -12.66 16.66
C ARG A 121 0.78 -12.55 16.37
N ASP A 122 0.00 -12.04 17.32
CA ASP A 122 -1.43 -11.79 17.14
C ASP A 122 -1.65 -10.50 16.34
N CYS A 123 -2.18 -10.65 15.12
CA CYS A 123 -2.42 -9.52 14.22
C CYS A 123 -3.48 -8.55 14.75
N GLN A 124 -4.46 -9.03 15.52
CA GLN A 124 -5.49 -8.17 16.13
C GLN A 124 -4.90 -7.31 17.24
N ARG A 125 -4.05 -7.89 18.10
CA ARG A 125 -3.38 -7.13 19.17
C ARG A 125 -2.45 -6.05 18.61
N ILE A 126 -1.67 -6.36 17.57
CA ILE A 126 -0.82 -5.37 16.91
C ILE A 126 -1.66 -4.26 16.29
N SER A 127 -2.71 -4.61 15.54
CA SER A 127 -3.59 -3.63 14.90
C SER A 127 -4.29 -2.74 15.93
N ALA A 128 -4.74 -3.29 17.05
CA ALA A 128 -5.36 -2.52 18.14
C ALA A 128 -4.40 -1.49 18.76
N GLN A 129 -3.12 -1.87 18.98
CA GLN A 129 -2.10 -0.95 19.48
C GLN A 129 -1.78 0.17 18.49
N MET A 130 -1.72 -0.16 17.19
CA MET A 130 -1.57 0.85 16.14
C MET A 130 -2.76 1.82 16.08
N THR A 131 -3.98 1.30 16.17
CA THR A 131 -5.21 2.11 16.23
C THR A 131 -5.17 3.08 17.40
N ALA A 132 -4.89 2.59 18.60
CA ALA A 132 -4.83 3.42 19.80
C ALA A 132 -3.75 4.51 19.73
N LEU A 133 -2.63 4.26 19.03
CA LEU A 133 -1.61 5.26 18.79
C LEU A 133 -2.06 6.34 17.79
N ILE A 134 -2.72 5.94 16.70
CA ILE A 134 -3.18 6.88 15.67
C ILE A 134 -4.34 7.75 16.20
N GLU A 135 -5.24 7.19 17.00
CA GLU A 135 -6.39 7.91 17.58
C GLU A 135 -6.01 8.99 18.60
N GLN A 136 -4.76 9.01 19.07
CA GLN A 136 -4.23 10.12 19.88
C GLN A 136 -4.03 11.41 19.06
N GLU A 137 -4.02 11.32 17.73
CA GLU A 137 -3.88 12.45 16.82
C GLU A 137 -5.27 12.91 16.33
N PRO A 138 -5.83 14.04 16.81
CA PRO A 138 -7.21 14.44 16.51
C PRO A 138 -7.48 14.71 15.02
N LEU A 139 -6.44 15.03 14.25
CA LEU A 139 -6.57 15.27 12.81
C LEU A 139 -6.57 13.98 11.97
N ALA A 140 -6.28 12.84 12.59
CA ALA A 140 -6.20 11.55 11.93
C ALA A 140 -7.54 10.82 11.94
N LYS A 141 -7.92 10.28 10.77
CA LYS A 141 -9.05 9.36 10.62
C LYS A 141 -8.58 8.12 9.88
N ILE A 142 -8.61 6.98 10.56
CA ILE A 142 -8.22 5.69 9.99
C ILE A 142 -9.22 5.29 8.89
N ASP A 143 -8.69 4.89 7.73
CA ASP A 143 -9.44 4.18 6.68
C ASP A 143 -9.33 2.67 6.93
N TYR A 144 -8.10 2.18 7.05
CA TYR A 144 -7.84 0.82 7.51
C TYR A 144 -6.46 0.69 8.16
N ILE A 145 -6.33 -0.34 9.00
CA ILE A 145 -5.09 -0.95 9.44
C ILE A 145 -5.25 -2.44 9.16
N SER A 146 -4.30 -3.04 8.47
CA SER A 146 -4.39 -4.45 8.08
C SER A 146 -3.02 -5.10 8.07
N ILE A 147 -3.00 -6.35 8.50
CA ILE A 147 -1.84 -7.23 8.42
C ILE A 147 -2.26 -8.41 7.55
N VAL A 148 -1.56 -8.58 6.44
CA VAL A 148 -1.86 -9.57 5.41
C VAL A 148 -0.62 -10.36 5.06
N ASP A 149 -0.78 -11.52 4.43
CA ASP A 149 0.32 -12.26 3.83
C ASP A 149 1.04 -11.39 2.78
N ALA A 150 2.37 -11.32 2.81
CA ALA A 150 3.13 -10.38 1.98
C ALA A 150 3.06 -10.67 0.47
N ASP A 151 2.80 -11.93 0.09
CA ASP A 151 2.78 -12.38 -1.30
C ASP A 151 1.37 -12.35 -1.89
N THR A 152 0.38 -12.79 -1.10
CA THR A 152 -1.00 -12.98 -1.55
C THR A 152 -1.93 -11.85 -1.13
N LEU A 153 -1.50 -10.99 -0.19
CA LEU A 153 -2.32 -9.95 0.45
C LEU A 153 -3.62 -10.46 1.08
N SER A 154 -3.70 -11.77 1.32
CA SER A 154 -4.85 -12.37 2.02
C SER A 154 -4.76 -12.08 3.52
N PRO A 155 -5.90 -11.88 4.21
CA PRO A 155 -5.93 -11.72 5.66
C PRO A 155 -5.22 -12.86 6.39
N VAL A 156 -4.48 -12.53 7.44
CA VAL A 156 -3.84 -13.51 8.34
C VAL A 156 -4.24 -13.24 9.78
N GLU A 157 -4.48 -14.31 10.55
CA GLU A 157 -4.81 -14.19 11.98
C GLU A 157 -3.56 -14.07 12.85
N GLY A 158 -2.45 -14.70 12.41
CA GLY A 158 -1.18 -14.65 13.12
C GLY A 158 0.03 -14.65 12.19
N ILE A 159 1.14 -14.16 12.72
CA ILE A 159 2.38 -13.99 11.98
C ILE A 159 3.19 -15.30 12.04
N ASN A 160 3.06 -16.13 11.01
CA ASN A 160 3.82 -17.39 10.88
C ASN A 160 4.65 -17.48 9.58
N ARG A 161 4.70 -16.37 8.84
CA ARG A 161 5.36 -16.18 7.54
C ARG A 161 5.61 -14.68 7.34
N SER A 162 6.17 -14.32 6.19
CA SER A 162 6.29 -12.91 5.79
C SER A 162 4.92 -12.23 5.70
N VAL A 163 4.78 -11.08 6.36
CA VAL A 163 3.53 -10.30 6.38
C VAL A 163 3.76 -8.86 5.96
N LEU A 164 2.75 -8.28 5.32
CA LEU A 164 2.65 -6.85 5.04
C LEU A 164 1.73 -6.21 6.07
N CYS A 165 2.26 -5.31 6.89
CA CYS A 165 1.48 -4.41 7.72
C CYS A 165 1.25 -3.10 6.96
N ALA A 166 0.01 -2.85 6.55
CA ALA A 166 -0.37 -1.69 5.73
C ALA A 166 -1.43 -0.84 6.42
N ILE A 167 -1.28 0.48 6.31
CA ILE A 167 -2.23 1.46 6.85
C ILE A 167 -2.64 2.48 5.80
N ALA A 168 -3.87 2.95 5.94
CA ALA A 168 -4.37 4.12 5.25
C ALA A 168 -5.06 5.05 6.24
N VAL A 169 -4.65 6.31 6.26
CA VAL A 169 -5.15 7.31 7.21
C VAL A 169 -5.40 8.62 6.47
N TYR A 170 -6.54 9.22 6.73
CA TYR A 170 -6.85 10.59 6.31
C TYR A 170 -6.29 11.56 7.34
N ILE A 171 -5.54 12.55 6.88
CA ILE A 171 -5.17 13.73 7.67
C ILE A 171 -5.90 14.93 7.08
N GLY A 172 -6.92 15.42 7.79
CA GLY A 172 -7.91 16.30 7.19
C GLY A 172 -8.60 15.62 6.00
N LYS A 173 -8.40 16.16 4.78
CA LYS A 173 -8.94 15.57 3.53
C LYS A 173 -7.93 14.70 2.78
N THR A 174 -6.66 14.71 3.20
CA THR A 174 -5.57 14.06 2.46
C THR A 174 -5.42 12.61 2.91
N ARG A 175 -5.68 11.67 2.00
CA ARG A 175 -5.47 10.24 2.26
C ARG A 175 -4.01 9.84 2.04
N LEU A 176 -3.35 9.46 3.11
CA LEU A 176 -1.98 8.95 3.14
C LEU A 176 -1.98 7.44 3.37
N ILE A 177 -0.95 6.79 2.88
CA ILE A 177 -0.70 5.36 3.07
C ILE A 177 0.74 5.16 3.51
N ASP A 178 0.97 4.13 4.30
CA ASP A 178 2.29 3.64 4.66
C ASP A 178 2.22 2.14 4.90
N ASN A 179 3.34 1.45 4.80
CA ASN A 179 3.41 0.01 5.06
C ASN A 179 4.83 -0.44 5.45
N ILE A 180 4.92 -1.64 5.99
CA ILE A 180 6.17 -2.36 6.21
C ILE A 180 5.97 -3.85 5.95
N VAL A 181 6.98 -4.50 5.38
CA VAL A 181 7.07 -5.97 5.31
C VAL A 181 7.89 -6.44 6.51
N PHE A 182 7.38 -7.46 7.19
CA PHE A 182 8.07 -8.14 8.27
C PHE A 182 8.26 -9.62 7.91
N ASP A 183 9.52 -10.05 7.91
CA ASP A 183 9.93 -11.43 7.69
C ASP A 183 10.23 -12.09 9.04
N ILE A 184 9.88 -13.38 9.18
CA ILE A 184 10.21 -14.21 10.36
C ILE A 184 11.60 -14.82 10.20
#